data_AF-A0A0J7JW34-F1
#
_entry.id   AF-A0A0J7JW34-F1
#
_cell.length_a   1.000
_cell.length_b   1.000
_cell.length_c   1.000
_cell.angle_alpha   90.00
_cell.angle_beta   90.00
_cell.angle_gamma   90.00
#
_symmetry.space_group_name_H-M   'P 1'
#
loop_
_entity.id
_entity.type
_entity.pdbx_description
1 polymer ?
#
loop_
_entity_poly.entity_id
_entity_poly.type
_entity_poly.pdbx_seq_one_letter_code
_entity_poly.pdbx_strand_id
1 'polypeptide(L)'
;MSLKLLHERMGHASVNTLRKMTKNNAVTGIELNDETSFFCEACQYGKQARRPFHSVIPKEVKPGEVTHTDVCGPRRGGTKWR
;
A
#
# COMPACT_ATOMS: atom_id res chain seq x y z
N MET A 1 10.43 16.50 -22.23
CA MET A 1 10.65 16.07 -20.82
C MET A 1 10.48 14.55 -20.70
N SER A 2 11.11 13.87 -19.73
CA SER A 2 10.90 12.42 -19.53
C SER A 2 9.70 12.11 -18.64
N LEU A 3 9.10 10.94 -18.84
CA LEU A 3 7.96 10.48 -18.05
C LEU A 3 8.32 10.29 -16.57
N LYS A 4 9.57 9.86 -16.27
CA LYS A 4 10.10 9.79 -14.91
C LYS A 4 10.15 11.16 -14.23
N LEU A 5 10.70 12.16 -14.91
CA LEU A 5 10.84 13.51 -14.36
C LEU A 5 9.46 14.16 -14.10
N LEU A 6 8.51 13.97 -15.03
CA LEU A 6 7.14 14.44 -14.83
C LEU A 6 6.47 13.74 -13.65
N HIS A 7 6.67 12.43 -13.51
CA HIS A 7 6.15 11.66 -12.38
C HIS A 7 6.65 12.16 -11.02
N GLU A 8 7.95 12.45 -10.90
CA GLU A 8 8.56 13.00 -9.69
C GLU A 8 8.06 14.43 -9.41
N ARG A 9 7.99 15.30 -10.43
CA ARG A 9 7.50 16.69 -10.30
C ARG A 9 6.03 16.79 -9.90
N MET A 10 5.21 15.84 -10.34
CA MET A 10 3.78 15.78 -10.03
C MET A 10 3.49 14.98 -8.75
N GLY A 11 4.48 14.84 -7.85
CA GLY A 11 4.29 14.21 -6.54
C GLY A 11 4.00 12.71 -6.63
N HIS A 12 4.69 12.00 -7.53
CA HIS A 12 4.51 10.57 -7.74
C HIS A 12 3.08 10.16 -8.16
N ALA A 13 2.45 11.02 -8.96
CA ALA A 13 1.18 10.73 -9.61
C ALA A 13 1.29 9.47 -10.50
N SER A 14 0.18 8.75 -10.65
CA SER A 14 0.15 7.52 -11.46
C SER A 14 0.66 7.78 -12.88
N VAL A 15 1.63 6.96 -13.32
CA VAL A 15 2.20 7.03 -14.67
C VAL A 15 1.11 6.92 -15.74
N ASN A 16 0.09 6.08 -15.51
CA ASN A 16 -1.04 5.94 -16.42
C ASN A 16 -1.88 7.22 -16.48
N THR A 17 -2.08 7.90 -15.35
CA THR A 17 -2.78 9.18 -15.31
C THR A 17 -2.00 10.24 -16.06
N LEU A 18 -0.69 10.34 -15.83
CA LEU A 18 0.17 11.30 -16.52
C LEU A 18 0.17 11.08 -18.04
N ARG A 19 0.26 9.83 -18.50
CA ARG A 19 0.13 9.48 -19.93
C ARG A 19 -1.22 9.89 -20.52
N LYS A 20 -2.32 9.70 -19.79
CA LYS A 20 -3.65 10.12 -20.26
C LYS A 20 -3.76 11.64 -20.32
N MET A 21 -3.23 12.34 -19.32
CA MET A 21 -3.26 13.80 -19.27
C MET A 21 -2.47 14.43 -20.42
N THR A 22 -1.28 13.90 -20.74
CA THR A 22 -0.48 14.39 -21.87
C THR A 22 -1.12 14.05 -23.21
N LYS A 23 -1.62 12.82 -23.40
CA LYS A 23 -2.27 12.40 -24.66
C LYS A 23 -3.58 13.14 -24.95
N ASN A 24 -4.34 13.48 -23.91
CA ASN A 24 -5.60 14.19 -24.06
C ASN A 24 -5.43 15.72 -24.10
N ASN A 25 -4.19 16.23 -24.17
CA ASN A 25 -3.88 17.66 -24.09
C ASN A 25 -4.53 18.36 -22.87
N ALA A 26 -4.69 17.63 -21.77
CA ALA A 26 -5.28 18.16 -20.53
C ALA A 26 -4.30 19.05 -19.74
N VAL A 27 -3.03 19.07 -20.15
CA VAL A 27 -1.98 19.91 -19.57
C VAL A 27 -1.24 20.60 -20.71
N THR A 28 -1.11 21.92 -20.61
CA THR A 28 -0.42 22.74 -21.61
C THR A 28 1.07 22.88 -21.28
N GLY A 29 1.92 22.94 -22.31
CA GLY A 29 3.36 23.19 -22.13
C GLY A 29 4.18 21.98 -21.66
N ILE A 30 3.60 20.77 -21.72
CA ILE A 30 4.30 19.53 -21.39
C ILE A 30 4.38 18.65 -22.63
N GLU A 31 5.60 18.48 -23.15
CA GLU A 31 5.90 17.50 -24.18
C GLU A 31 6.73 16.36 -23.59
N LEU A 32 6.30 15.13 -23.82
CA LEU A 32 7.03 13.93 -23.43
C LEU A 32 7.96 13.53 -24.57
N ASN A 33 9.27 13.56 -24.31
CA ASN A 33 10.30 13.16 -25.28
C ASN A 33 10.75 11.71 -25.04
N ASP A 34 10.37 11.16 -23.88
CA ASP A 34 10.72 9.82 -23.44
C ASP A 34 9.57 9.24 -22.60
N GLU A 35 8.90 8.23 -23.16
CA GLU A 35 7.83 7.47 -22.52
C GLU A 35 8.26 6.06 -22.09
N THR A 36 9.57 5.81 -21.99
CA THR A 36 10.08 4.52 -21.53
C THR A 36 9.52 4.18 -20.15
N SER A 37 9.27 2.88 -19.92
CA SER A 37 8.89 2.40 -18.60
C SER A 37 10.06 2.53 -17.66
N PHE A 38 9.81 3.00 -16.45
CA PHE A 38 10.80 3.11 -15.39
C PHE A 38 10.23 2.52 -14.10
N PHE A 39 11.14 2.16 -13.18
CA PHE A 39 10.79 1.74 -11.84
C PHE A 39 10.97 2.89 -10.85
N CYS A 40 10.02 3.06 -9.92
CA CYS A 40 10.09 4.05 -8.86
C CYS A 40 9.99 3.36 -7.50
N GLU A 41 11.11 3.28 -6.79
CA GLU A 41 11.20 2.65 -5.47
C GLU A 41 10.27 3.31 -4.45
N ALA A 42 10.23 4.65 -4.43
CA ALA A 42 9.35 5.40 -3.52
C ALA A 42 7.86 5.03 -3.72
N CYS A 43 7.43 4.86 -4.98
CA CYS A 43 6.08 4.39 -5.28
C CYS A 43 5.86 2.95 -4.87
N GLN A 44 6.85 2.08 -5.09
CA GLN A 44 6.75 0.68 -4.71
C GLN A 44 6.51 0.58 -3.21
N TYR A 45 7.37 1.18 -2.39
CA TYR A 45 7.22 1.12 -0.94
C TYR A 45 5.99 1.91 -0.42
N GLY A 46 5.69 3.06 -1.03
CA GLY A 46 4.60 3.93 -0.58
C GLY A 46 3.20 3.48 -1.01
N LYS A 47 3.06 2.70 -2.09
CA LYS A 47 1.78 2.24 -2.64
C LYS A 47 1.61 0.71 -2.60
N GLN A 48 2.54 -0.02 -1.99
CA GLN A 48 2.43 -1.47 -1.88
C GLN A 48 1.17 -1.85 -1.08
N ALA A 49 0.27 -2.56 -1.74
CA ALA A 49 -0.88 -3.17 -1.07
C ALA A 49 -0.47 -4.48 -0.39
N ARG A 50 -1.01 -4.72 0.81
CA ARG A 50 -0.90 -6.02 1.49
C ARG A 50 -1.68 -7.05 0.66
N ARG A 51 -1.01 -8.13 0.25
CA ARG A 51 -1.70 -9.26 -0.40
C ARG A 51 -2.69 -9.90 0.58
N PRO A 52 -3.80 -10.47 0.07
CA PRO A 52 -4.73 -11.18 0.94
C PRO A 52 -4.04 -12.33 1.66
N PHE A 53 -4.46 -12.58 2.90
CA PHE A 53 -4.08 -13.79 3.63
C PHE A 53 -4.69 -15.01 2.96
N HIS A 54 -4.00 -16.14 3.06
CA HIS A 54 -4.64 -17.41 2.76
C HIS A 54 -5.88 -17.58 3.63
N SER A 55 -6.94 -18.16 3.06
CA SER A 55 -8.12 -18.51 3.83
C SER A 55 -7.74 -19.50 4.93
N VAL A 56 -8.22 -19.24 6.15
CA VAL A 56 -8.10 -20.19 7.23
C VAL A 56 -9.08 -21.32 6.94
N ILE A 57 -8.57 -22.56 6.84
CA ILE A 57 -9.42 -23.75 6.86
C ILE A 57 -9.89 -23.89 8.31
N PRO A 58 -11.20 -23.77 8.61
CA PRO A 58 -11.68 -23.98 9.96
C PRO A 58 -11.35 -25.42 10.38
N LYS A 59 -10.61 -25.56 11.47
CA LYS A 59 -10.41 -26.86 12.11
C LYS A 59 -11.65 -27.15 12.94
N GLU A 60 -12.22 -28.34 12.81
CA GLU A 60 -13.18 -28.83 13.80
C GLU A 60 -12.45 -29.00 15.13
N VAL A 61 -12.92 -28.30 16.17
CA VAL A 61 -12.35 -28.36 17.52
C VAL A 61 -13.46 -28.81 18.45
N LYS A 62 -13.22 -29.89 19.19
CA LYS A 62 -14.14 -30.34 20.26
C LYS A 62 -13.91 -29.52 21.53
N PRO A 63 -14.93 -29.40 22.41
CA PRO A 63 -14.76 -28.73 23.69
C PRO A 63 -13.55 -29.28 24.47
N GLY A 64 -12.63 -28.39 24.84
CA GLY A 64 -11.43 -28.73 25.61
C GLY A 64 -10.16 -29.06 24.80
N GLU A 65 -10.23 -29.24 23.48
CA GLU A 65 -9.06 -29.59 22.66
C GLU A 65 -8.08 -28.43 22.46
N VAL A 66 -8.56 -27.18 22.48
CA VAL A 66 -7.73 -25.98 22.29
C VAL A 66 -8.09 -24.92 23.31
N THR A 67 -7.10 -24.47 24.09
CA THR A 67 -7.22 -23.33 25.00
C THR A 67 -6.33 -22.19 24.49
N HIS A 68 -6.95 -21.05 24.13
CA HIS A 68 -6.20 -19.84 23.78
C HIS A 68 -6.02 -19.00 25.05
N THR A 69 -4.78 -18.69 25.40
CA THR A 69 -4.45 -17.77 26.51
C THR A 69 -3.55 -16.67 25.98
N ASP A 70 -3.76 -15.45 26.48
CA ASP A 70 -2.92 -14.30 26.17
C ASP A 70 -2.49 -13.62 27.48
N VAL A 71 -1.26 -13.10 27.49
CA VAL A 71 -0.70 -12.41 28.64
C VAL A 71 -0.80 -10.92 28.39
N CYS A 72 -1.62 -10.23 29.19
CA CYS A 72 -1.67 -8.78 29.16
C CYS A 72 -0.32 -8.21 29.66
N GLY A 73 0.22 -7.22 28.93
CA GLY A 73 1.49 -6.57 29.22
C GLY A 73 1.59 -5.91 30.61
N PRO A 74 2.76 -5.35 30.96
CA PRO A 74 3.07 -4.92 32.34
C PRO A 74 2.03 -3.94 32.90
N ARG A 75 1.34 -4.36 33.96
CA ARG A 75 0.35 -3.53 34.67
C ARG A 75 1.05 -2.64 35.70
N ARG A 76 0.95 -1.31 35.52
CA ARG A 76 1.22 -0.34 36.60
C ARG A 76 -0.09 -0.03 37.31
N GLY A 77 -0.18 -0.38 38.60
CA GLY A 77 -1.28 0.01 39.48
C GLY A 77 -2.58 -0.77 39.25
N GLY A 78 -2.95 -1.62 40.21
CA GLY A 78 -4.22 -2.32 40.19
C GLY A 78 -5.39 -1.38 40.49
N THR A 79 -6.13 -0.96 39.48
CA THR A 79 -7.54 -0.64 39.69
C THR A 79 -8.33 -1.93 39.59
N LYS A 80 -9.07 -2.22 40.67
CA LYS A 80 -9.89 -3.42 40.83
C LYS A 80 -10.94 -3.44 39.73
N TRP A 81 -10.96 -4.51 38.94
CA TRP A 81 -12.05 -4.79 38.00
C TRP A 81 -13.28 -5.23 38.81
N ARG A 82 -14.44 -4.61 38.53
CA ARG A 82 -15.74 -4.90 39.15
C ARG A 82 -16.50 -5.92 38.32
#